data_AF-A0A5E4KQ29-F1
#
_entry.id   AF-A0A5E4KQ29-F1
#
_cell.length_a   1.000
_cell.length_b   1.000
_cell.length_c   1.000
_cell.angle_alpha   90.00
_cell.angle_beta   90.00
_cell.angle_gamma   90.00
#
_symmetry.space_group_name_H-M   'P 1'
#
loop_
_entity.id
_entity.type
_entity.pdbx_description
1 polymer ?
#
loop_
_entity_poly.entity_id
_entity_poly.type
_entity_poly.pdbx_seq_one_letter_code
_entity_poly.pdbx_strand_id
1 'polypeptide(L)' 'MERLVEFEAPVVFFKFIELEEHLSEKLGAKVDLVTPNALKPLIKPQVMGEAVYA' A
#
# COMPACT_ATOMS: atom_id res chain seq x y z
N MET A 1 9.28 8.18 2.51
CA MET A 1 8.03 8.75 3.07
C MET A 1 6.93 7.79 2.66
N GLU A 2 6.44 6.96 3.57
CA GLU A 2 5.31 6.07 3.31
C GLU A 2 4.00 6.83 3.55
N ARG A 3 3.00 6.63 2.69
CA ARG A 3 1.67 7.24 2.81
C ARG A 3 0.63 6.13 2.63
N LEU A 4 -0.18 5.88 3.66
CA LEU A 4 -1.18 4.81 3.66
C LEU A 4 -2.51 5.28 3.00
N VAL A 5 -3.09 4.49 2.10
CA VAL A 5 -4.35 4.80 1.38
C VAL A 5 -5.30 3.60 1.47
N GLU A 6 -6.57 3.80 1.82
CA GLU A 6 -7.62 2.77 1.89
C GLU A 6 -8.64 2.90 0.74
N PHE A 7 -9.14 1.77 0.21
CA PHE A 7 -10.10 1.70 -0.89
C PHE A 7 -11.39 0.95 -0.49
N GLU A 8 -12.54 1.47 -0.95
CA GLU A 8 -13.90 1.10 -0.51
C GLU A 8 -14.58 -0.04 -1.32
N ALA A 9 -14.00 -0.51 -2.43
CA ALA A 9 -14.56 -1.56 -3.29
C ALA A 9 -13.45 -2.44 -3.89
N PRO A 10 -13.69 -3.71 -4.30
CA PRO A 10 -12.61 -4.58 -4.76
C PRO A 10 -12.13 -4.13 -6.14
N VAL A 11 -11.06 -3.36 -6.11
CA VAL A 11 -10.28 -2.96 -7.27
C VAL A 11 -9.32 -4.11 -7.59
N VAL A 12 -9.87 -5.21 -8.10
CA VAL A 12 -9.50 -6.58 -7.66
C VAL A 12 -8.01 -6.95 -7.77
N PHE A 13 -7.25 -6.41 -8.72
CA PHE A 13 -5.78 -6.56 -8.74
C PHE A 13 -5.12 -5.57 -9.70
N PHE A 14 -5.74 -5.36 -10.86
CA PHE A 14 -5.13 -4.57 -11.93
C PHE A 14 -4.93 -3.11 -11.56
N LYS A 15 -5.91 -2.42 -10.95
CA LYS A 15 -5.62 -1.05 -10.50
C LYS A 15 -4.72 -0.98 -9.28
N PHE A 16 -4.50 -2.10 -8.58
CA PHE A 16 -3.46 -2.20 -7.55
C PHE A 16 -2.07 -2.10 -8.20
N ILE A 17 -1.86 -2.85 -9.29
CA ILE A 17 -0.65 -2.77 -10.11
C ILE A 17 -0.50 -1.40 -10.76
N GLU A 18 -1.54 -0.89 -11.44
CA GLU A 18 -1.47 0.42 -12.10
C GLU A 18 -1.13 1.54 -11.12
N LEU A 19 -1.66 1.47 -9.89
CA LEU A 19 -1.35 2.44 -8.85
C LEU A 19 0.09 2.28 -8.32
N GLU A 20 0.54 1.05 -8.12
CA GLU A 20 1.93 0.77 -7.72
C GLU A 20 2.93 1.29 -8.76
N GLU A 21 2.68 1.03 -10.04
CA GLU A 21 3.47 1.54 -11.16
C GLU A 21 3.45 3.07 -11.20
N HIS A 22 2.26 3.67 -11.14
CA HIS A 22 2.10 5.12 -11.16
C HIS A 22 2.84 5.82 -10.00
N LEU A 23 2.74 5.30 -8.78
CA LEU A 23 3.45 5.83 -7.62
C LEU A 23 4.96 5.62 -7.75
N SER A 24 5.38 4.47 -8.28
CA SER A 24 6.79 4.17 -8.49
C SER A 24 7.44 5.11 -9.50
N GLU A 25 6.77 5.38 -10.62
CA GLU A 25 7.21 6.35 -11.63
C GLU A 25 7.30 7.76 -11.03
N LYS A 26 6.28 8.18 -10.29
CA LYS A 26 6.21 9.53 -9.71
C LYS A 26 7.23 9.77 -8.59
N LEU A 27 7.54 8.75 -7.80
CA LEU A 27 8.50 8.83 -6.70
C LEU A 27 9.92 8.45 -7.12
N GLY A 28 10.11 7.90 -8.33
CA GLY A 28 11.41 7.44 -8.82
C GLY A 28 12.00 6.28 -8.01
N ALA A 29 11.17 5.56 -7.26
CA ALA A 29 11.56 4.47 -6.38
C ALA A 29 10.50 3.36 -6.43
N LYS A 30 10.90 2.11 -6.23
CA LYS A 30 9.96 1.00 -6.19
C LYS A 30 9.01 1.18 -5.00
N VAL A 31 7.71 1.24 -5.29
CA VAL A 31 6.63 1.20 -4.31
C VAL A 31 6.11 -0.24 -4.24
N ASP A 32 5.78 -0.72 -3.05
CA ASP A 32 5.11 -2.01 -2.84
C ASP A 32 3.77 -1.70 -2.15
N LEU A 33 2.67 -1.91 -2.88
CA LEU A 33 1.35 -1.57 -2.38
C LEU A 33 0.73 -2.80 -1.71
N VAL A 34 0.50 -2.72 -0.40
CA VAL A 34 -0.11 -3.80 0.39
C VAL A 34 -1.44 -3.37 1.01
N THR A 35 -2.39 -4.31 1.11
CA THR A 35 -3.61 -4.09 1.92
C THR A 35 -3.41 -4.57 3.35
N PRO A 36 -4.04 -3.94 4.36
CA PRO A 36 -3.98 -4.40 5.75
C PRO A 36 -4.48 -5.84 5.97
N ASN A 37 -5.28 -6.37 5.05
CA ASN A 37 -5.80 -7.73 5.10
C ASN A 37 -4.83 -8.77 4.49
N ALA A 38 -3.86 -8.33 3.69
CA ALA A 38 -2.79 -9.18 3.16
C ALA A 38 -1.64 -9.40 4.15
N LEU A 39 -1.56 -8.58 5.22
CA LEU A 39 -0.53 -8.71 6.24
C LEU A 39 -0.78 -9.91 7.15
N LYS A 40 0.28 -10.66 7.47
CA LYS A 40 0.20 -11.72 8.49
C LYS A 40 -0.21 -11.10 9.83
N PRO A 41 -1.10 -11.73 10.62
CA PRO A 41 -1.55 -11.17 11.90
C PRO A 41 -0.42 -10.79 12.86
N LEU A 42 0.73 -11.48 12.77
CA LEU A 42 1.91 -11.24 13.61
C LEU A 42 2.64 -9.94 13.26
N ILE A 43 2.67 -9.53 11.98
CA ILE A 43 3.39 -8.32 11.53
C ILE A 43 2.47 -7.12 11.40
N LYS A 44 1.15 -7.35 11.30
CA LYS A 44 0.15 -6.30 11.12
C LYS A 44 0.23 -5.20 12.18
N PRO A 45 0.35 -5.48 13.50
CA PRO A 45 0.43 -4.41 14.50
C PRO A 45 1.67 -3.53 14.34
N GLN A 46 2.80 -4.11 13.96
CA GLN A 46 4.05 -3.37 13.75
C GLN A 46 3.94 -2.47 12.52
N VAL A 47 3.53 -3.04 11.37
CA VAL A 47 3.38 -2.29 10.11
C VAL A 47 2.35 -1.17 10.25
N MET A 48 1.23 -1.41 10.93
CA MET A 48 0.22 -0.38 11.19
C MET A 48 0.71 0.71 12.16
N GLY A 49 1.63 0.39 13.06
CA GLY A 49 2.23 1.37 13.98
C GLY A 49 3.28 2.27 13.32
N GLU A 50 3.91 1.81 12.25
CA GLU A 50 4.89 2.57 11.45
C GLU A 50 4.22 3.36 10.30
N ALA A 51 2.92 3.13 10.04
CA ALA A 51 2.18 3.78 8.99
C ALA A 51 2.13 5.30 9.17
N VAL A 52 2.65 6.04 8.18
CA VAL A 52 2.57 7.50 8.14
C VAL A 52 1.41 7.90 7.23
N TYR A 53 0.54 8.77 7.73
CA TYR A 53 -0.53 9.41 6.95
C TYR A 53 -0.07 10.82 6.60
N ALA A 54 -0.28 11.25 5.36
CA ALA A 54 0.19 12.55 4.91
C ALA A 54 -0.77 13.18 3.90
#